data_AF-K4KHW3-F1
#
_entry.id   AF-K4KHW3-F1
#
_cell.length_a   1.000
_cell.length_b   1.000
_cell.length_c   1.000
_cell.angle_alpha   90.00
_cell.angle_beta   90.00
_cell.angle_gamma   90.00
#
_symmetry.space_group_name_H-M   'P 1'
#
loop_
_entity.id
_entity.type
_entity.pdbx_description
1 polymer ?
#
loop_
_entity_poly.entity_id
_entity_poly.type
_entity_poly.pdbx_seq_one_letter_code
_entity_poly.pdbx_strand_id
1 'polypeptide(L)'
;MLQTGGFWPAAGLVNSAGFEFVGLSMHVINSLAADSVEACLLEALARPGVGIFEYRLQQDFLPGRPPQDVLVVTLSEASVSRLAVLPDDQDARQFFALTRTIDEIQAWLAARGVGCFSIADAWCLGPVIIAKPWGREVWFTGVEARGQSAFVDPCGSETPLSWLLSLLPRSLLGARQPALTLLKILDPLPEPVFGDLYFEMHEQKQEVYVVTRVDAAAWPGGQGGIRFGFNQQVRDQYDSDDTFRLAYLEAVRDYEAIRRRIDGQVDALRLKDGVGVNEPVAADQQKAWLAQLPPALMQEESEARARMDGFAHVLPLQVGDVVKVPCYTPHSLMHGVTTVEFQTPVYERKILSFAQKVLTQDHWDTAEALEKINLDTPVNPPLACVFQRDGVLCEQVVRFDDFRVLRLRLDAGCSFPLTGDEYALLMIVTGSAQLDDMIPKEGAAYFLPAASGAHTLKNRGLSPLVVLLSEPV
;
A
#
# COMPACT_ATOMS: atom_id res chain seq x y z
N MET A 1 -50.73 -25.19 -26.85
CA MET A 1 -51.46 -24.19 -27.65
C MET A 1 -50.95 -22.83 -27.20
N LEU A 2 -50.02 -22.27 -27.99
CA LEU A 2 -50.21 -21.08 -28.84
C LEU A 2 -50.06 -19.80 -28.00
N GLN A 3 -48.87 -19.18 -28.03
CA GLN A 3 -48.50 -18.00 -28.86
C GLN A 3 -48.95 -16.70 -28.16
N THR A 4 -48.22 -15.60 -28.04
CA THR A 4 -47.07 -14.94 -28.71
C THR A 4 -46.63 -13.81 -27.73
N GLY A 5 -45.39 -13.37 -27.58
CA GLY A 5 -44.45 -12.84 -28.57
C GLY A 5 -44.01 -11.44 -28.10
N GLY A 6 -42.72 -11.13 -28.16
CA GLY A 6 -42.20 -9.82 -27.73
C GLY A 6 -40.68 -9.76 -27.63
N PHE A 7 -40.00 -10.11 -28.72
CA PHE A 7 -38.59 -9.80 -28.95
C PHE A 7 -38.39 -8.27 -28.96
N TRP A 8 -37.35 -7.78 -28.27
CA TRP A 8 -36.73 -6.50 -28.57
C TRP A 8 -35.35 -6.73 -29.20
N PRO A 9 -34.97 -5.94 -30.24
CA PRO A 9 -33.93 -6.30 -31.17
C PRO A 9 -32.54 -5.83 -30.71
N ALA A 10 -31.53 -6.58 -31.14
CA ALA A 10 -30.17 -6.07 -31.25
C ALA A 10 -30.14 -4.84 -32.17
N ALA A 11 -29.72 -3.69 -31.64
CA ALA A 11 -29.20 -2.57 -32.40
C ALA A 11 -27.70 -2.53 -32.07
N GLY A 12 -26.77 -2.67 -33.00
CA GLY A 12 -26.74 -2.03 -34.32
C GLY A 12 -25.80 -0.83 -34.19
N LEU A 13 -24.56 -1.00 -34.66
CA LEU A 13 -23.60 0.07 -34.88
C LEU A 13 -24.30 1.22 -35.63
N VAL A 14 -24.54 2.34 -34.95
CA VAL A 14 -24.92 3.59 -35.61
C VAL A 14 -23.70 4.50 -35.55
N ASN A 15 -22.98 4.54 -36.67
CA ASN A 15 -22.09 5.63 -36.99
C ASN A 15 -22.82 6.58 -37.95
N SER A 16 -22.46 7.86 -37.89
CA SER A 16 -22.86 8.98 -38.76
C SER A 16 -24.21 9.68 -38.51
N ALA A 17 -24.15 10.71 -37.66
CA ALA A 17 -24.78 12.00 -37.96
C ALA A 17 -23.77 13.09 -37.58
N GLY A 18 -23.07 13.61 -38.60
CA GLY A 18 -22.11 14.68 -38.45
C GLY A 18 -22.80 16.00 -38.13
N PHE A 19 -22.40 16.61 -37.01
CA PHE A 19 -22.47 18.04 -36.80
C PHE A 19 -21.03 18.51 -36.58
N GLU A 20 -20.40 19.02 -37.64
CA GLU A 20 -19.22 19.86 -37.51
C GLU A 20 -19.67 21.23 -36.99
N PHE A 21 -19.41 21.49 -35.71
CA PHE A 21 -19.28 22.84 -35.19
C PHE A 21 -17.80 23.12 -35.01
N VAL A 22 -17.34 24.23 -35.56
CA VAL A 22 -16.03 24.80 -35.27
C VAL A 22 -16.02 25.17 -33.77
N GLY A 23 -15.37 24.36 -32.93
CA GLY A 23 -14.97 24.78 -31.59
C GLY A 23 -14.92 23.75 -30.46
N LEU A 24 -15.83 22.77 -30.40
CA LEU A 24 -15.85 21.74 -29.34
C LEU A 24 -16.79 20.59 -29.75
N SER A 25 -16.25 19.42 -30.10
CA SER A 25 -17.03 18.19 -30.27
C SER A 25 -17.30 17.58 -28.90
N MET A 26 -18.57 17.60 -28.46
CA MET A 26 -19.04 16.85 -27.30
C MET A 26 -19.50 15.47 -27.76
N HIS A 27 -18.73 14.42 -27.47
CA HIS A 27 -19.16 13.04 -27.72
C HIS A 27 -19.99 12.54 -26.53
N VAL A 28 -21.29 12.38 -26.79
CA VAL A 28 -22.31 12.03 -25.80
C VAL A 28 -22.26 10.55 -25.46
N ILE A 29 -22.25 10.26 -24.15
CA ILE A 29 -22.65 9.04 -23.43
C ILE A 29 -22.66 7.78 -24.31
N ASN A 30 -21.50 7.12 -24.40
CA ASN A 30 -21.41 5.75 -24.90
C ASN A 30 -21.10 4.80 -23.75
N SER A 31 -21.74 3.62 -23.75
CA SER A 31 -21.36 2.50 -22.88
C SER A 31 -20.05 1.90 -23.39
N LEU A 32 -19.04 1.82 -22.53
CA LEU A 32 -17.76 1.18 -22.87
C LEU A 32 -17.82 -0.32 -22.63
N ALA A 33 -17.47 -1.12 -23.64
CA ALA A 33 -17.28 -2.57 -23.50
C ALA A 33 -15.90 -2.86 -22.90
N ALA A 34 -15.83 -3.78 -21.92
CA ALA A 34 -14.63 -4.04 -21.11
C ALA A 34 -13.35 -4.29 -21.93
N ASP A 35 -13.44 -5.01 -23.05
CA ASP A 35 -12.28 -5.40 -23.86
C ASP A 35 -11.66 -4.26 -24.70
N SER A 36 -12.27 -3.08 -24.73
CA SER A 36 -11.81 -1.93 -25.52
C SER A 36 -11.85 -0.59 -24.81
N VAL A 37 -12.14 -0.54 -23.50
CA VAL A 37 -12.25 0.70 -22.70
C VAL A 37 -11.05 1.61 -22.89
N GLU A 38 -9.84 1.07 -22.64
CA GLU A 38 -8.61 1.85 -22.71
C GLU A 38 -8.37 2.43 -24.12
N ALA A 39 -8.56 1.62 -25.16
CA ALA A 39 -8.37 2.07 -26.55
C ALA A 39 -9.35 3.21 -26.92
N CYS A 40 -10.62 3.08 -26.52
CA CYS A 40 -11.62 4.13 -26.73
C CYS A 40 -11.28 5.42 -25.97
N LEU A 41 -10.80 5.31 -24.73
CA LEU A 41 -10.39 6.46 -23.94
C LEU A 41 -9.14 7.15 -24.53
N LEU A 42 -8.15 6.39 -24.97
CA LEU A 42 -6.96 6.93 -25.63
C LEU A 42 -7.33 7.63 -26.95
N GLU A 43 -8.26 7.08 -27.73
CA GLU A 43 -8.78 7.74 -28.93
C GLU A 43 -9.50 9.05 -28.61
N ALA A 44 -10.30 9.07 -27.53
CA ALA A 44 -10.97 10.28 -27.07
C ALA A 44 -9.97 11.34 -26.56
N LEU A 45 -8.95 10.92 -25.80
CA LEU A 45 -7.87 11.79 -25.32
C LEU A 45 -6.97 12.32 -26.46
N ALA A 46 -6.95 11.67 -27.63
CA ALA A 46 -6.20 12.12 -28.80
C ALA A 46 -6.95 13.17 -29.65
N ARG A 47 -8.23 13.44 -29.36
CA ARG A 47 -9.08 14.35 -30.14
C ARG A 47 -9.47 15.56 -29.29
N PRO A 48 -9.30 16.80 -29.78
CA PRO A 48 -9.75 17.99 -29.06
C PRO A 48 -11.25 17.92 -28.73
N GLY A 49 -11.60 18.25 -27.51
CA GLY A 49 -12.98 18.31 -27.04
C GLY A 49 -13.22 17.60 -25.71
N VAL A 50 -14.49 17.27 -25.50
CA VAL A 50 -14.98 16.62 -24.27
C VAL A 50 -15.65 15.30 -24.65
N GLY A 51 -15.23 14.22 -23.99
CA GLY A 51 -15.87 12.92 -24.07
C GLY A 51 -16.45 12.53 -22.72
N ILE A 52 -17.66 12.00 -22.72
CA ILE A 52 -18.33 11.51 -21.50
C ILE A 52 -18.81 10.10 -21.77
N PHE A 53 -18.39 9.16 -20.92
CA PHE A 53 -18.64 7.74 -21.10
C PHE A 53 -19.24 7.14 -19.83
N GLU A 54 -20.13 6.17 -20.01
CA GLU A 54 -20.64 5.34 -18.93
C GLU A 54 -19.75 4.11 -18.80
N TYR A 55 -19.28 3.84 -17.58
CA TYR A 55 -18.48 2.68 -17.27
C TYR A 55 -18.97 1.98 -16.02
N ARG A 56 -18.97 0.65 -16.07
CA ARG A 56 -19.41 -0.20 -14.97
C ARG A 56 -18.19 -0.78 -14.25
N LEU A 57 -17.75 -0.08 -13.22
CA LEU A 57 -16.57 -0.37 -12.44
C LEU A 57 -16.77 -1.63 -11.58
N GLN A 58 -15.89 -2.62 -11.75
CA GLN A 58 -15.83 -3.77 -10.85
C GLN A 58 -15.20 -3.39 -9.51
N GLN A 59 -15.75 -3.92 -8.42
CA GLN A 59 -15.30 -3.63 -7.06
C GLN A 59 -14.74 -4.90 -6.39
N ASP A 60 -13.83 -5.59 -7.08
CA ASP A 60 -13.33 -6.92 -6.67
C ASP A 60 -12.67 -6.93 -5.29
N PHE A 61 -12.17 -5.78 -4.84
CA PHE A 61 -11.58 -5.59 -3.50
C PHE A 61 -12.63 -5.52 -2.36
N LEU A 62 -13.92 -5.44 -2.69
CA LEU A 62 -15.03 -5.47 -1.73
C LEU A 62 -15.88 -6.72 -1.95
N PRO A 63 -15.65 -7.79 -1.17
CA PRO A 63 -16.36 -9.06 -1.34
C PRO A 63 -17.89 -8.89 -1.37
N GLY A 64 -18.51 -9.39 -2.44
CA GLY A 64 -19.97 -9.38 -2.62
C GLY A 64 -20.57 -8.01 -2.97
N ARG A 65 -19.77 -6.95 -3.16
CA ARG A 65 -20.30 -5.68 -3.66
C ARG A 65 -20.59 -5.76 -5.15
N PRO A 66 -21.76 -5.25 -5.60
CA PRO A 66 -22.04 -5.17 -7.03
C PRO A 66 -21.12 -4.15 -7.71
N PRO A 67 -20.95 -4.24 -9.03
CA PRO A 67 -20.26 -3.19 -9.78
C PRO A 67 -20.93 -1.82 -9.58
N GLN A 68 -20.14 -0.76 -9.62
CA GLN A 68 -20.59 0.63 -9.49
C GLN A 68 -20.62 1.30 -10.87
N ASP A 69 -21.69 2.02 -11.16
CA ASP A 69 -21.75 2.86 -12.36
C ASP A 69 -21.02 4.19 -12.10
N VAL A 70 -20.11 4.53 -13.01
CA VAL A 70 -19.30 5.75 -12.98
C VAL A 70 -19.35 6.46 -14.33
N LEU A 71 -19.20 7.78 -14.29
CA LEU A 71 -18.94 8.58 -15.47
C LEU A 71 -17.44 8.77 -15.64
N VAL A 72 -16.98 8.63 -16.88
CA VAL A 72 -15.61 8.89 -17.28
C VAL A 72 -15.61 10.11 -18.18
N VAL A 73 -14.84 11.14 -17.81
CA VAL A 73 -14.77 12.41 -18.52
C VAL A 73 -13.37 12.59 -19.09
N THR A 74 -13.27 12.70 -20.42
CA THR A 74 -12.03 13.05 -21.11
C THR A 74 -12.08 14.51 -21.53
N LEU A 75 -11.03 15.26 -21.22
CA LEU A 75 -10.87 16.66 -21.59
C LEU A 75 -9.59 16.79 -22.41
N SER A 76 -9.68 17.19 -23.67
CA SER A 76 -8.51 17.38 -24.52
C SER A 76 -8.53 18.77 -25.16
N GLU A 77 -7.49 19.55 -24.92
CA GLU A 77 -7.29 20.84 -25.54
C GLU A 77 -5.82 20.98 -25.98
N ALA A 78 -5.62 21.30 -27.26
CA ALA A 78 -4.30 21.43 -27.87
C ALA A 78 -3.40 20.21 -27.61
N SER A 79 -2.37 20.35 -26.77
CA SER A 79 -1.40 19.31 -26.43
C SER A 79 -1.59 18.70 -25.04
N VAL A 80 -2.68 19.03 -24.34
CA VAL A 80 -2.96 18.57 -22.98
C VAL A 80 -4.25 17.78 -22.96
N SER A 81 -4.16 16.54 -22.47
CA SER A 81 -5.31 15.66 -22.33
C SER A 81 -5.41 15.16 -20.89
N ARG A 82 -6.62 15.21 -20.34
CA ARG A 82 -6.92 14.85 -18.96
C ARG A 82 -8.11 13.91 -18.87
N LEU A 83 -8.10 13.10 -17.82
CA LEU A 83 -9.14 12.13 -17.48
C LEU A 83 -9.65 12.39 -16.06
N ALA A 84 -10.95 12.32 -15.87
CA ALA A 84 -11.60 12.31 -14.56
C ALA A 84 -12.62 11.18 -14.47
N VAL A 85 -12.83 10.65 -13.26
CA VAL A 85 -13.80 9.58 -13.00
C VAL A 85 -14.62 9.96 -11.77
N LEU A 86 -15.93 9.85 -11.86
CA LEU A 86 -16.86 10.22 -10.79
C LEU A 86 -18.06 9.28 -10.72
N PRO A 87 -18.76 9.18 -9.58
CA PRO A 87 -20.02 8.47 -9.50
C PRO A 87 -21.01 8.94 -10.57
N ASP A 88 -21.74 8.00 -11.15
CA ASP A 88 -22.85 8.31 -12.03
C ASP A 88 -24.10 8.64 -11.21
N ASP A 89 -24.24 9.91 -10.83
CA ASP A 89 -25.38 10.42 -10.08
C ASP A 89 -26.19 11.46 -10.85
N GLN A 90 -27.34 11.84 -10.28
CA GLN A 90 -28.28 12.77 -10.92
C GLN A 90 -27.67 14.17 -11.11
N ASP A 91 -26.83 14.64 -10.18
CA ASP A 91 -26.22 15.96 -10.25
C ASP A 91 -25.18 16.01 -11.37
N ALA A 92 -24.34 14.99 -11.48
CA ALA A 92 -23.40 14.83 -12.58
C ALA A 92 -24.12 14.77 -13.93
N ARG A 93 -25.18 13.95 -14.05
CA ARG A 93 -25.98 13.86 -15.28
C ARG A 93 -26.64 15.19 -15.66
N GLN A 94 -27.17 15.94 -14.69
CA GLN A 94 -27.75 17.27 -14.94
C GLN A 94 -26.70 18.27 -15.39
N PHE A 95 -25.52 18.26 -14.77
CA PHE A 95 -24.44 19.16 -15.13
C PHE A 95 -23.97 18.94 -16.57
N PHE A 96 -23.77 17.68 -16.95
CA PHE A 96 -23.30 17.28 -18.29
C PHE A 96 -24.38 17.23 -19.37
N ALA A 97 -25.67 17.39 -19.01
CA ALA A 97 -26.75 17.54 -19.99
C ALA A 97 -26.70 18.87 -20.77
N LEU A 98 -25.91 19.83 -20.29
CA LEU A 98 -25.74 21.14 -20.91
C LEU A 98 -24.36 21.22 -21.58
N THR A 99 -24.26 21.96 -22.68
CA THR A 99 -22.95 22.27 -23.28
C THR A 99 -22.13 23.08 -22.29
N ARG A 100 -20.90 22.62 -22.03
CA ARG A 100 -19.95 23.27 -21.12
C ARG A 100 -18.62 23.51 -21.81
N THR A 101 -17.92 24.55 -21.39
CA THR A 101 -16.50 24.70 -21.73
C THR A 101 -15.65 23.74 -20.87
N ILE A 102 -14.42 23.47 -21.31
CA ILE A 102 -13.48 22.67 -20.51
C ILE A 102 -13.24 23.33 -19.15
N ASP A 103 -13.03 24.64 -19.11
CA ASP A 103 -12.84 25.40 -17.86
C ASP A 103 -14.02 25.23 -16.89
N GLU A 104 -15.27 25.29 -17.39
CA GLU A 104 -16.46 25.09 -16.56
C GLU A 104 -16.50 23.67 -15.97
N ILE A 105 -16.12 22.67 -16.76
CA ILE A 105 -16.06 21.27 -16.30
C ILE A 105 -14.97 21.11 -15.25
N GLN A 106 -13.77 21.63 -15.50
CA GLN A 106 -12.66 21.54 -14.56
C GLN A 106 -12.98 22.22 -13.23
N ALA A 107 -13.56 23.42 -13.27
CA ALA A 107 -14.00 24.12 -12.06
C ALA A 107 -15.07 23.32 -11.30
N TRP A 108 -16.00 22.69 -12.01
CA TRP A 108 -17.06 21.88 -11.40
C TRP A 108 -16.52 20.59 -10.76
N LEU A 109 -15.55 19.92 -11.40
CA LEU A 109 -14.86 18.74 -10.87
C LEU A 109 -14.05 19.10 -9.62
N ALA A 110 -13.26 20.18 -9.68
CA ALA A 110 -12.45 20.65 -8.55
C ALA A 110 -13.32 21.04 -7.33
N ALA A 111 -14.47 21.69 -7.57
CA ALA A 111 -15.42 22.04 -6.51
C ALA A 111 -16.01 20.81 -5.79
N ARG A 112 -15.91 19.62 -6.37
CA ARG A 112 -16.37 18.33 -5.81
C ARG A 112 -15.22 17.45 -5.33
N GLY A 113 -13.98 17.91 -5.43
CA GLY A 113 -12.80 17.12 -5.08
C GLY A 113 -12.56 15.95 -6.02
N VAL A 114 -13.06 16.00 -7.26
CA VAL A 114 -12.82 14.96 -8.28
C VAL A 114 -11.51 15.27 -9.00
N GLY A 115 -10.55 14.35 -8.89
CA GLY A 115 -9.24 14.49 -9.53
C GLY A 115 -9.31 14.49 -11.06
N CYS A 116 -8.47 15.32 -11.68
CA CYS A 116 -8.36 15.44 -13.13
C CYS A 116 -6.90 15.25 -13.59
N PHE A 117 -6.61 14.14 -14.25
CA PHE A 117 -5.25 13.62 -14.41
C PHE A 117 -4.79 13.60 -15.86
N SER A 118 -3.58 14.07 -16.13
CA SER A 118 -2.86 13.80 -17.37
C SER A 118 -1.97 12.57 -17.19
N ILE A 119 -2.05 11.59 -18.10
CA ILE A 119 -1.20 10.40 -18.07
C ILE A 119 0.27 10.69 -18.41
N ALA A 120 0.57 11.92 -18.85
CA ALA A 120 1.92 12.42 -19.07
C ALA A 120 2.60 12.89 -17.78
N ASP A 121 1.83 13.09 -16.70
CA ASP A 121 2.32 13.69 -15.47
C ASP A 121 2.57 12.61 -14.41
N ALA A 122 3.50 12.88 -13.49
CA ALA A 122 3.59 12.12 -12.25
C ALA A 122 2.48 12.55 -11.27
N TRP A 123 1.92 11.59 -10.54
CA TRP A 123 0.78 11.81 -9.64
C TRP A 123 1.17 11.58 -8.20
N CYS A 124 0.70 12.44 -7.29
CA CYS A 124 0.86 12.20 -5.86
C CYS A 124 -0.05 11.04 -5.43
N LEU A 125 0.43 10.19 -4.53
CA LEU A 125 -0.36 9.13 -3.92
C LEU A 125 -0.99 9.64 -2.62
N GLY A 126 -2.31 9.61 -2.55
CA GLY A 126 -3.13 9.91 -1.38
C GLY A 126 -3.21 8.66 -0.50
N PRO A 127 -2.55 8.64 0.67
CA PRO A 127 -2.50 7.43 1.47
C PRO A 127 -3.77 7.23 2.29
N VAL A 128 -4.07 5.97 2.61
CA VAL A 128 -5.08 5.60 3.61
C VAL A 128 -4.40 5.08 4.87
N ILE A 129 -4.88 5.51 6.04
CA ILE A 129 -4.35 5.08 7.34
C ILE A 129 -5.20 3.92 7.87
N ILE A 130 -4.56 2.78 8.13
CA ILE A 130 -5.21 1.61 8.71
C ILE A 130 -4.74 1.47 10.15
N ALA A 131 -5.66 1.67 11.10
CA ALA A 131 -5.39 1.48 12.52
C ALA A 131 -5.09 0.02 12.84
N LYS A 132 -4.11 -0.20 13.73
CA LYS A 132 -3.71 -1.52 14.22
C LYS A 132 -3.59 -1.48 15.74
N PRO A 133 -3.72 -2.61 16.44
CA PRO A 133 -3.43 -2.68 17.87
C PRO A 133 -2.01 -2.17 18.20
N TRP A 134 -1.07 -2.38 17.27
CA TRP A 134 0.33 -2.02 17.43
C TRP A 134 0.71 -0.60 16.98
N GLY A 135 -0.24 0.18 16.46
CA GLY A 135 0.03 1.49 15.84
C GLY A 135 -0.81 1.68 14.59
N ARG A 136 -0.15 1.88 13.44
CA ARG A 136 -0.84 2.04 12.16
C ARG A 136 0.00 1.59 10.97
N GLU A 137 -0.69 1.25 9.91
CA GLU A 137 -0.13 1.21 8.57
C GLU A 137 -0.59 2.45 7.79
N VAL A 138 0.29 3.01 6.97
CA VAL A 138 -0.06 4.08 6.02
C VAL A 138 0.13 3.51 4.62
N TRP A 139 -0.96 3.22 3.92
CA TRP A 139 -0.92 2.59 2.60
C TRP A 139 -0.92 3.63 1.49
N PHE A 140 0.03 3.56 0.58
CA PHE A 140 0.11 4.44 -0.60
C PHE A 140 -0.42 3.77 -1.86
N THR A 141 -0.36 2.44 -1.94
CA THR A 141 -0.90 1.67 -3.09
C THR A 141 -1.87 0.55 -2.67
N GLY A 142 -2.32 0.56 -1.41
CA GLY A 142 -3.21 -0.47 -0.88
C GLY A 142 -4.65 -0.29 -1.36
N VAL A 143 -5.28 -1.39 -1.80
CA VAL A 143 -6.69 -1.42 -2.21
C VAL A 143 -7.35 -2.67 -1.63
N GLU A 144 -8.07 -2.50 -0.52
CA GLU A 144 -8.79 -3.60 0.14
C GLU A 144 -10.11 -3.11 0.76
N ALA A 145 -10.92 -4.05 1.27
CA ALA A 145 -12.15 -3.74 1.99
C ALA A 145 -11.98 -2.82 3.22
N ARG A 146 -10.78 -2.81 3.83
CA ARG A 146 -10.47 -1.94 5.00
C ARG A 146 -10.21 -0.49 4.62
N GLY A 147 -9.88 -0.23 3.35
CA GLY A 147 -9.51 1.08 2.85
C GLY A 147 -8.79 0.97 1.50
N GLN A 148 -8.87 2.05 0.73
CA GLN A 148 -8.16 2.18 -0.55
C GLN A 148 -7.42 3.51 -0.60
N SER A 149 -6.20 3.47 -1.12
CA SER A 149 -5.43 4.66 -1.47
C SER A 149 -6.03 5.35 -2.70
N ALA A 150 -5.56 6.57 -2.97
CA ALA A 150 -6.00 7.39 -4.09
C ALA A 150 -4.83 7.96 -4.90
N PHE A 151 -5.10 8.35 -6.14
CA PHE A 151 -4.30 9.34 -6.84
C PHE A 151 -4.79 10.73 -6.44
N VAL A 152 -3.85 11.66 -6.30
CA VAL A 152 -4.10 13.06 -5.95
C VAL A 152 -3.59 13.93 -7.09
N ASP A 153 -4.48 14.76 -7.63
CA ASP A 153 -4.14 15.68 -8.71
C ASP A 153 -3.36 16.92 -8.17
N PRO A 154 -2.81 17.77 -9.05
CA PRO A 154 -2.06 18.96 -8.62
C PRO A 154 -2.88 19.97 -7.79
N CYS A 155 -4.21 19.91 -7.85
CA CYS A 155 -5.12 20.76 -7.07
C CYS A 155 -5.47 20.15 -5.70
N GLY A 156 -5.06 18.91 -5.42
CA GLY A 156 -5.35 18.20 -4.17
C GLY A 156 -6.66 17.41 -4.20
N SER A 157 -7.28 17.24 -5.37
CA SER A 157 -8.47 16.40 -5.54
C SER A 157 -8.09 14.94 -5.69
N GLU A 158 -8.94 14.04 -5.21
CA GLU A 158 -8.60 12.62 -5.10
C GLU A 158 -9.43 11.76 -6.06
N THR A 159 -8.86 10.63 -6.48
CA THR A 159 -9.59 9.57 -7.17
C THR A 159 -9.05 8.22 -6.72
N PRO A 160 -9.89 7.27 -6.30
CA PRO A 160 -9.42 5.96 -5.85
C PRO A 160 -8.55 5.28 -6.91
N LEU A 161 -7.45 4.63 -6.47
CA LEU A 161 -6.52 3.96 -7.40
C LEU A 161 -7.24 2.97 -8.32
N SER A 162 -8.14 2.17 -7.73
CA SER A 162 -8.91 1.12 -8.42
C SER A 162 -9.72 1.66 -9.61
N TRP A 163 -10.14 2.92 -9.56
CA TRP A 163 -10.98 3.51 -10.60
C TRP A 163 -10.17 3.76 -11.87
N LEU A 164 -9.06 4.50 -11.76
CA LEU A 164 -8.19 4.80 -12.89
C LEU A 164 -7.46 3.56 -13.41
N LEU A 165 -7.01 2.67 -12.52
CA LEU A 165 -6.35 1.42 -12.90
C LEU A 165 -7.27 0.49 -13.70
N SER A 166 -8.58 0.50 -13.43
CA SER A 166 -9.54 -0.29 -14.22
C SER A 166 -9.75 0.22 -15.64
N LEU A 167 -9.51 1.52 -15.88
CA LEU A 167 -9.80 2.18 -17.16
C LEU A 167 -8.59 2.17 -18.09
N LEU A 168 -7.39 2.37 -17.55
CA LEU A 168 -6.15 2.54 -18.31
C LEU A 168 -5.03 1.59 -17.82
N PRO A 169 -5.28 0.28 -17.62
CA PRO A 169 -4.31 -0.61 -16.98
C PRO A 169 -2.97 -0.63 -17.71
N ARG A 170 -2.94 -0.63 -19.06
CA ARG A 170 -1.68 -0.72 -19.81
C ARG A 170 -0.93 0.61 -19.85
N SER A 171 -1.64 1.73 -19.96
CA SER A 171 -1.05 3.06 -20.00
C SER A 171 -0.53 3.49 -18.63
N LEU A 172 -1.14 2.99 -17.55
CA LEU A 172 -0.70 3.26 -16.19
C LEU A 172 0.38 2.28 -15.73
N LEU A 173 0.16 0.97 -15.85
CA LEU A 173 1.07 -0.05 -15.30
C LEU A 173 2.12 -0.53 -16.32
N GLY A 174 1.90 -0.33 -17.61
CA GLY A 174 2.71 -0.96 -18.65
C GLY A 174 2.16 -2.32 -19.06
N ALA A 175 2.61 -2.83 -20.22
CA ALA A 175 1.99 -3.97 -20.89
C ALA A 175 2.18 -5.32 -20.17
N ARG A 176 3.15 -5.41 -19.25
CA ARG A 176 3.59 -6.66 -18.62
C ARG A 176 3.16 -6.79 -17.17
N GLN A 177 2.54 -5.76 -16.59
CA GLN A 177 2.32 -5.68 -15.16
C GLN A 177 0.84 -5.84 -14.80
N PRO A 178 0.47 -6.87 -14.02
CA PRO A 178 -0.91 -7.09 -13.63
C PRO A 178 -1.35 -6.24 -12.43
N ALA A 179 -0.41 -5.72 -11.64
CA ALA A 179 -0.71 -5.02 -10.39
C ALA A 179 0.42 -4.06 -9.96
N LEU A 180 0.09 -3.18 -9.01
CA LEU A 180 1.05 -2.31 -8.34
C LEU A 180 1.83 -3.09 -7.27
N THR A 181 3.11 -2.79 -7.12
CA THR A 181 3.86 -3.07 -5.90
C THR A 181 3.15 -2.40 -4.73
N LEU A 182 2.95 -3.14 -3.65
CA LEU A 182 2.35 -2.56 -2.45
C LEU A 182 3.41 -1.78 -1.68
N LEU A 183 3.12 -0.50 -1.47
CA LEU A 183 3.93 0.47 -0.75
C LEU A 183 3.16 0.94 0.47
N LYS A 184 3.78 0.77 1.64
CA LYS A 184 3.24 1.28 2.90
C LYS A 184 4.33 1.75 3.84
N ILE A 185 3.94 2.52 4.84
CA ILE A 185 4.74 2.77 6.04
C ILE A 185 4.16 1.92 7.16
N LEU A 186 5.02 1.20 7.89
CA LEU A 186 4.70 0.65 9.19
C LEU A 186 5.12 1.68 10.24
N ASP A 187 4.18 2.13 11.06
CA ASP A 187 4.41 3.13 12.09
C ASP A 187 3.94 2.62 13.46
N PRO A 188 4.74 1.76 14.10
CA PRO A 188 4.39 1.17 15.38
C PRO A 188 4.49 2.18 16.52
N LEU A 189 3.70 1.96 17.58
CA LEU A 189 3.78 2.75 18.81
C LEU A 189 5.19 2.62 19.43
N PRO A 190 5.69 3.65 20.15
CA PRO A 190 7.02 3.60 20.77
C PRO A 190 7.05 2.84 22.11
N GLU A 191 6.01 2.08 22.44
CA GLU A 191 5.89 1.38 23.72
C GLU A 191 6.13 -0.13 23.55
N PRO A 192 7.03 -0.74 24.34
CA PRO A 192 7.25 -2.18 24.31
C PRO A 192 5.95 -2.96 24.44
N VAL A 193 5.84 -4.12 23.77
CA VAL A 193 4.62 -4.96 23.70
C VAL A 193 3.50 -4.33 22.88
N PHE A 194 3.13 -3.08 23.17
CA PHE A 194 2.05 -2.38 22.48
C PHE A 194 2.44 -1.91 21.09
N GLY A 195 3.72 -1.71 20.79
CA GLY A 195 4.21 -1.35 19.46
C GLY A 195 4.86 -2.50 18.71
N ASP A 196 4.95 -3.69 19.29
CA ASP A 196 5.54 -4.84 18.60
C ASP A 196 4.51 -5.44 17.64
N LEU A 197 4.93 -5.74 16.41
CA LEU A 197 4.10 -6.42 15.42
C LEU A 197 3.97 -7.91 15.73
N TYR A 198 3.09 -8.60 15.00
CA TYR A 198 3.02 -10.07 15.01
C TYR A 198 4.39 -10.67 14.73
N PHE A 199 4.74 -11.76 15.42
CA PHE A 199 5.81 -12.63 14.95
C PHE A 199 5.20 -13.54 13.89
N GLU A 200 5.47 -13.23 12.63
CA GLU A 200 4.82 -13.83 11.47
C GLU A 200 5.82 -14.30 10.43
N MET A 201 5.36 -15.16 9.52
CA MET A 201 6.10 -15.56 8.33
C MET A 201 5.19 -15.59 7.10
N HIS A 202 5.80 -15.64 5.92
CA HIS A 202 5.11 -15.70 4.64
C HIS A 202 5.66 -16.82 3.76
N GLU A 203 4.81 -17.47 2.97
CA GLU A 203 5.23 -18.50 2.00
C GLU A 203 5.48 -17.90 0.61
N GLN A 204 4.61 -16.99 0.18
CA GLN A 204 4.66 -16.38 -1.15
C GLN A 204 5.06 -14.90 -1.10
N LYS A 205 4.59 -14.19 -0.08
CA LYS A 205 4.83 -12.75 0.04
C LYS A 205 6.32 -12.46 0.24
N GLN A 206 6.89 -11.69 -0.68
CA GLN A 206 8.23 -11.14 -0.56
C GLN A 206 8.15 -9.68 -0.17
N GLU A 207 8.99 -9.25 0.75
CA GLU A 207 8.97 -7.88 1.26
C GLU A 207 10.35 -7.39 1.68
N VAL A 208 10.46 -6.06 1.76
CA VAL A 208 11.65 -5.38 2.25
C VAL A 208 11.26 -4.18 3.09
N TYR A 209 11.96 -3.99 4.21
CA TYR A 209 11.81 -2.83 5.08
C TYR A 209 13.01 -1.90 4.91
N VAL A 210 12.75 -0.60 4.80
CA VAL A 210 13.76 0.45 4.90
C VAL A 210 13.45 1.29 6.13
N VAL A 211 14.35 1.32 7.11
CA VAL A 211 14.14 2.03 8.37
C VAL A 211 14.27 3.53 8.14
N THR A 212 13.21 4.27 8.44
CA THR A 212 13.16 5.73 8.25
C THR A 212 13.16 6.50 9.57
N ARG A 213 12.76 5.86 10.67
CA ARG A 213 12.78 6.47 12.00
C ARG A 213 12.95 5.41 13.10
N VAL A 214 13.71 5.78 14.12
CA VAL A 214 13.77 5.07 15.40
C VAL A 214 13.38 6.07 16.48
N ASP A 215 12.38 5.75 17.29
CA ASP A 215 11.93 6.61 18.38
C ASP A 215 12.99 6.71 19.48
N ALA A 216 13.46 7.93 19.73
CA ALA A 216 14.56 8.18 20.66
C ALA A 216 14.17 8.02 22.15
N ALA A 217 12.87 8.08 22.48
CA ALA A 217 12.40 7.83 23.84
C ALA A 217 12.31 6.31 24.11
N ALA A 218 11.84 5.54 23.13
CA ALA A 218 11.82 4.09 23.18
C ALA A 218 13.24 3.48 23.15
N TRP A 219 14.11 4.05 22.31
CA TRP A 219 15.47 3.56 22.07
C TRP A 219 16.50 4.69 22.21
N PRO A 220 16.88 5.07 23.45
CA PRO A 220 17.81 6.18 23.70
C PRO A 220 19.21 6.03 23.08
N GLY A 221 19.61 4.79 22.75
CA GLY A 221 20.85 4.50 22.04
C GLY A 221 20.78 4.71 20.51
N GLY A 222 19.63 5.10 19.98
CA GLY A 222 19.39 5.27 18.53
C GLY A 222 19.29 3.96 17.75
N GLN A 223 19.22 2.82 18.43
CA GLN A 223 19.11 1.48 17.84
C GLN A 223 17.80 0.84 18.27
N GLY A 224 16.89 0.69 17.32
CA GLY A 224 15.68 -0.11 17.46
C GLY A 224 15.96 -1.59 17.20
N GLY A 225 14.90 -2.38 16.99
CA GLY A 225 15.04 -3.79 16.69
C GLY A 225 13.95 -4.36 15.80
N ILE A 226 14.27 -5.51 15.22
CA ILE A 226 13.32 -6.43 14.59
C ILE A 226 13.64 -7.83 15.11
N ARG A 227 12.62 -8.59 15.51
CA ARG A 227 12.79 -10.04 15.68
C ARG A 227 12.91 -10.62 14.28
N PHE A 228 13.99 -11.32 13.95
CA PHE A 228 14.29 -11.74 12.57
C PHE A 228 15.02 -13.09 12.57
N GLY A 229 14.27 -14.16 12.28
CA GLY A 229 14.74 -15.54 12.44
C GLY A 229 14.79 -15.99 13.90
N PHE A 230 15.27 -17.22 14.10
CA PHE A 230 15.47 -17.78 15.44
C PHE A 230 16.86 -17.47 16.00
N ASN A 231 16.95 -17.44 17.32
CA ASN A 231 18.19 -17.23 18.06
C ASN A 231 19.07 -18.48 17.97
N GLN A 232 20.13 -18.40 17.17
CA GLN A 232 21.03 -19.54 16.95
C GLN A 232 21.69 -20.03 18.26
N GLN A 233 22.00 -19.14 19.22
CA GLN A 233 22.56 -19.57 20.50
C GLN A 233 21.59 -20.37 21.36
N VAL A 234 20.28 -20.13 21.20
CA VAL A 234 19.24 -20.92 21.87
C VAL A 234 19.02 -22.22 21.10
N ARG A 235 19.02 -22.19 19.76
CA ARG A 235 18.95 -23.38 18.91
C ARG A 235 20.08 -24.38 19.21
N ASP A 236 21.31 -23.88 19.37
CA ASP A 236 22.50 -24.68 19.68
C ASP A 236 22.44 -25.42 21.03
N GLN A 237 21.47 -25.09 21.90
CA GLN A 237 21.25 -25.78 23.18
C GLN A 237 20.40 -27.05 23.05
N TYR A 238 19.83 -27.32 21.87
CA TYR A 238 19.01 -28.48 21.60
C TYR A 238 19.75 -29.50 20.74
N ASP A 239 19.47 -30.78 20.97
CA ASP A 239 20.13 -31.88 20.24
C ASP A 239 19.83 -31.90 18.74
N SER A 240 18.74 -31.26 18.31
CA SER A 240 18.28 -31.26 16.92
C SER A 240 17.31 -30.11 16.65
N ASP A 241 17.09 -29.83 15.36
CA ASP A 241 16.07 -28.89 14.92
C ASP A 241 14.65 -29.32 15.32
N ASP A 242 14.36 -30.63 15.36
CA ASP A 242 13.05 -31.13 15.76
C ASP A 242 12.79 -30.90 17.25
N THR A 243 13.79 -31.13 18.11
CA THR A 243 13.68 -30.84 19.55
C THR A 243 13.59 -29.34 19.80
N PHE A 244 14.30 -28.51 19.03
CA PHE A 244 14.14 -27.05 19.06
C PHE A 244 12.72 -26.61 18.66
N ARG A 245 12.20 -27.10 17.54
CA ARG A 245 10.83 -26.78 17.07
C ARG A 245 9.78 -27.18 18.10
N LEU A 246 9.91 -28.37 18.69
CA LEU A 246 9.01 -28.85 19.73
C LEU A 246 9.04 -27.96 20.97
N ALA A 247 10.23 -27.58 21.44
CA ALA A 247 10.38 -26.70 22.60
C ALA A 247 9.81 -25.29 22.35
N TYR A 248 10.04 -24.73 21.16
CA TYR A 248 9.43 -23.46 20.78
C TYR A 248 7.91 -23.56 20.70
N LEU A 249 7.37 -24.62 20.08
CA LEU A 249 5.93 -24.85 20.00
C LEU A 249 5.28 -24.99 21.39
N GLU A 250 5.93 -25.67 22.32
CA GLU A 250 5.48 -25.77 23.71
C GLU A 250 5.46 -24.40 24.38
N ALA A 251 6.53 -23.61 24.26
CA ALA A 251 6.59 -22.25 24.79
C ALA A 251 5.49 -21.34 24.22
N VAL A 252 5.20 -21.46 22.92
CA VAL A 252 4.10 -20.71 22.28
C VAL A 252 2.73 -21.17 22.79
N ARG A 253 2.49 -22.48 22.94
CA ARG A 253 1.21 -23.02 23.45
C ARG A 253 0.94 -22.58 24.88
N ASP A 254 1.96 -22.63 25.74
CA ASP A 254 1.87 -22.15 27.12
C ASP A 254 1.50 -20.66 27.14
N TYR A 255 2.19 -19.86 26.32
CA TYR A 255 1.91 -18.43 26.21
C TYR A 255 0.50 -18.15 25.66
N GLU A 256 0.10 -18.83 24.59
CA GLU A 256 -1.21 -18.67 23.95
C GLU A 256 -2.36 -18.97 24.92
N ALA A 257 -2.23 -20.03 25.74
CA ALA A 257 -3.24 -20.38 26.74
C ALA A 257 -3.46 -19.25 27.75
N ILE A 258 -2.38 -18.60 28.19
CA ILE A 258 -2.44 -17.43 29.09
C ILE A 258 -3.05 -16.23 28.36
N ARG A 259 -2.60 -15.95 27.12
CA ARG A 259 -3.10 -14.85 26.29
C ARG A 259 -4.61 -14.96 26.05
N ARG A 260 -5.13 -16.17 25.77
CA ARG A 260 -6.56 -16.42 25.60
C ARG A 260 -7.37 -16.15 26.87
N ARG A 261 -6.83 -16.47 28.07
CA ARG A 261 -7.46 -16.12 29.35
C ARG A 261 -7.55 -14.61 29.55
N ILE A 262 -6.51 -13.87 29.15
CA ILE A 262 -6.48 -12.41 29.22
C ILE A 262 -7.46 -11.82 28.21
N ASP A 263 -7.43 -12.27 26.96
CA ASP A 263 -8.31 -11.80 25.90
C ASP A 263 -9.78 -12.03 26.26
N GLY A 264 -10.14 -13.17 26.85
CA GLY A 264 -11.50 -13.43 27.32
C GLY A 264 -11.98 -12.45 28.41
N GLN A 265 -11.09 -12.03 29.32
CA GLN A 265 -11.43 -11.02 30.34
C GLN A 265 -11.52 -9.61 29.72
N VAL A 266 -10.63 -9.27 28.79
CA VAL A 266 -10.70 -7.99 28.07
C VAL A 266 -11.95 -7.93 27.20
N ASP A 267 -12.37 -9.03 26.56
CA ASP A 267 -13.59 -9.08 25.77
C ASP A 267 -14.84 -8.83 26.61
N ALA A 268 -14.88 -9.32 27.86
CA ALA A 268 -15.95 -8.98 28.78
C ALA A 268 -15.98 -7.47 29.11
N LEU A 269 -14.81 -6.83 29.23
CA LEU A 269 -14.71 -5.38 29.43
C LEU A 269 -15.12 -4.59 28.17
N ARG A 270 -14.71 -5.04 26.97
CA ARG A 270 -15.14 -4.46 25.68
C ARG A 270 -16.66 -4.45 25.57
N LEU A 271 -17.29 -5.60 25.82
CA LEU A 271 -18.75 -5.73 25.74
C LEU A 271 -19.46 -4.86 26.78
N LYS A 272 -18.90 -4.73 27.99
CA LYS A 272 -19.43 -3.84 29.03
C LYS A 272 -19.37 -2.37 28.59
N ASP A 273 -18.34 -1.99 27.84
CA ASP A 273 -18.15 -0.63 27.32
C ASP A 273 -18.80 -0.42 25.93
N GLY A 274 -19.56 -1.40 25.43
CA GLY A 274 -20.28 -1.31 24.16
C GLY A 274 -19.40 -1.43 22.90
N VAL A 275 -18.17 -1.92 23.05
CA VAL A 275 -17.19 -2.09 21.95
C VAL A 275 -17.24 -3.52 21.42
N GLY A 276 -17.18 -3.68 20.09
CA GLY A 276 -17.10 -5.00 19.47
C GLY A 276 -15.82 -5.75 19.88
N VAL A 277 -15.91 -7.08 20.05
CA VAL A 277 -14.76 -7.90 20.50
C VAL A 277 -13.57 -7.87 19.54
N ASN A 278 -13.81 -7.59 18.25
CA ASN A 278 -12.78 -7.46 17.22
C ASN A 278 -12.65 -6.03 16.66
N GLU A 279 -13.37 -5.07 17.24
CA GLU A 279 -13.33 -3.67 16.82
C GLU A 279 -12.00 -3.03 17.28
N PRO A 280 -11.22 -2.39 16.40
CA PRO A 280 -9.99 -1.71 16.80
C PRO A 280 -10.26 -0.63 17.85
N VAL A 281 -9.37 -0.53 18.84
CA VAL A 281 -9.42 0.51 19.88
C VAL A 281 -8.07 1.20 20.03
N ALA A 282 -8.06 2.42 20.57
CA ALA A 282 -6.83 3.09 20.94
C ALA A 282 -6.06 2.30 22.02
N ALA A 283 -4.73 2.35 21.95
CA ALA A 283 -3.87 1.62 22.89
C ALA A 283 -4.12 2.00 24.36
N ASP A 284 -4.44 3.26 24.65
CA ASP A 284 -4.72 3.71 26.02
C ASP A 284 -5.99 3.07 26.60
N GLN A 285 -7.01 2.84 25.76
CA GLN A 285 -8.20 2.09 26.18
C GLN A 285 -7.86 0.63 26.48
N GLN A 286 -7.06 0.00 25.62
CA GLN A 286 -6.59 -1.37 25.83
C GLN A 286 -5.79 -1.49 27.14
N LYS A 287 -4.88 -0.53 27.42
CA LYS A 287 -4.13 -0.47 28.69
C LYS A 287 -5.04 -0.29 29.89
N ALA A 288 -6.07 0.54 29.79
CA ALA A 288 -7.04 0.75 30.85
C ALA A 288 -7.83 -0.54 31.18
N TRP A 289 -8.11 -1.39 30.20
CA TRP A 289 -8.70 -2.71 30.44
C TRP A 289 -7.70 -3.69 31.04
N LEU A 290 -6.47 -3.75 30.52
CA LEU A 290 -5.42 -4.62 31.07
C LEU A 290 -5.09 -4.28 32.53
N ALA A 291 -5.14 -3.00 32.91
CA ALA A 291 -4.95 -2.55 34.29
C ALA A 291 -6.03 -3.03 35.27
N GLN A 292 -7.19 -3.49 34.78
CA GLN A 292 -8.25 -4.05 35.61
C GLN A 292 -8.09 -5.56 35.87
N LEU A 293 -7.15 -6.21 35.19
CA LEU A 293 -6.95 -7.65 35.29
C LEU A 293 -6.12 -8.02 36.52
N PRO A 294 -6.22 -9.28 37.00
CA PRO A 294 -5.45 -9.74 38.16
C PRO A 294 -3.93 -9.58 37.95
N PRO A 295 -3.19 -8.92 38.86
CA PRO A 295 -1.74 -8.73 38.70
C PRO A 295 -0.96 -10.05 38.53
N ALA A 296 -1.38 -11.11 39.21
CA ALA A 296 -0.78 -12.44 39.07
C ALA A 296 -0.87 -12.99 37.64
N LEU A 297 -1.98 -12.72 36.93
CA LEU A 297 -2.16 -13.15 35.54
C LEU A 297 -1.26 -12.35 34.60
N MET A 298 -1.07 -11.05 34.86
CA MET A 298 -0.16 -10.22 34.07
C MET A 298 1.32 -10.59 34.30
N GLN A 299 1.66 -11.03 35.51
CA GLN A 299 2.98 -11.58 35.80
C GLN A 299 3.20 -12.92 35.06
N GLU A 300 2.21 -13.83 35.12
CA GLU A 300 2.21 -15.11 34.39
C GLU A 300 2.43 -14.89 32.88
N GLU A 301 1.73 -13.92 32.29
CA GLU A 301 1.89 -13.50 30.88
C GLU A 301 3.31 -13.02 30.60
N SER A 302 3.83 -12.11 31.42
CA SER A 302 5.13 -11.49 31.19
C SER A 302 6.26 -12.53 31.23
N GLU A 303 6.20 -13.48 32.18
CA GLU A 303 7.16 -14.56 32.30
C GLU A 303 7.07 -15.54 31.12
N ALA A 304 5.86 -15.92 30.71
CA ALA A 304 5.65 -16.80 29.57
C ALA A 304 6.08 -16.15 28.25
N ARG A 305 5.77 -14.86 28.05
CA ARG A 305 6.20 -14.08 26.88
C ARG A 305 7.71 -13.99 26.81
N ALA A 306 8.39 -13.70 27.92
CA ALA A 306 9.85 -13.63 27.94
C ALA A 306 10.51 -14.97 27.56
N ARG A 307 9.94 -16.10 28.01
CA ARG A 307 10.41 -17.44 27.59
C ARG A 307 10.22 -17.67 26.09
N MET A 308 9.03 -17.37 25.57
CA MET A 308 8.73 -17.51 24.14
C MET A 308 9.61 -16.60 23.27
N ASP A 309 9.72 -15.32 23.63
CA ASP A 309 10.50 -14.32 22.90
C ASP A 309 12.00 -14.66 22.88
N GLY A 310 12.50 -15.39 23.88
CA GLY A 310 13.91 -15.83 23.94
C GLY A 310 14.33 -16.70 22.76
N PHE A 311 13.38 -17.36 22.09
CA PHE A 311 13.66 -18.15 20.88
C PHE A 311 13.93 -17.28 19.64
N ALA A 312 13.47 -16.03 19.62
CA ALA A 312 13.64 -15.14 18.47
C ALA A 312 14.99 -14.41 18.52
N HIS A 313 15.64 -14.26 17.36
CA HIS A 313 16.82 -13.41 17.25
C HIS A 313 16.38 -11.95 17.08
N VAL A 314 16.97 -11.03 17.85
CA VAL A 314 16.76 -9.59 17.66
C VAL A 314 17.91 -9.02 16.86
N LEU A 315 17.60 -8.53 15.65
CA LEU A 315 18.51 -7.77 14.81
C LEU A 315 18.38 -6.28 15.17
N PRO A 316 19.46 -5.61 15.64
CA PRO A 316 19.43 -4.17 15.90
C PRO A 316 19.29 -3.38 14.59
N LEU A 317 18.53 -2.28 14.65
CA LEU A 317 18.20 -1.44 13.49
C LEU A 317 18.48 0.04 13.73
N GLN A 318 19.02 0.71 12.72
CA GLN A 318 19.23 2.15 12.65
C GLN A 318 18.56 2.75 11.42
N VAL A 319 18.37 4.07 11.42
CA VAL A 319 17.83 4.79 10.24
C VAL A 319 18.74 4.56 9.03
N GLY A 320 18.14 4.16 7.91
CA GLY A 320 18.82 3.81 6.67
C GLY A 320 19.14 2.33 6.52
N ASP A 321 18.97 1.51 7.56
CA ASP A 321 19.08 0.07 7.44
C ASP A 321 17.98 -0.49 6.54
N VAL A 322 18.32 -1.57 5.83
CA VAL A 322 17.42 -2.31 4.95
C VAL A 322 17.31 -3.73 5.47
N VAL A 323 16.10 -4.25 5.65
CA VAL A 323 15.88 -5.66 6.00
C VAL A 323 15.11 -6.32 4.87
N LYS A 324 15.77 -7.21 4.14
CA LYS A 324 15.14 -8.04 3.10
C LYS A 324 14.58 -9.26 3.79
N VAL A 325 13.30 -9.56 3.62
CA VAL A 325 12.64 -10.68 4.30
C VAL A 325 12.41 -11.80 3.29
N PRO A 326 13.22 -12.88 3.33
CA PRO A 326 12.95 -14.06 2.51
C PRO A 326 11.68 -14.76 2.98
N CYS A 327 10.99 -15.46 2.07
CA CYS A 327 9.93 -16.40 2.44
C CYS A 327 10.42 -17.38 3.51
N TYR A 328 9.50 -17.86 4.34
CA TYR A 328 9.74 -18.79 5.45
C TYR A 328 10.65 -18.24 6.56
N THR A 329 10.94 -16.94 6.56
CA THR A 329 11.66 -16.29 7.67
C THR A 329 10.65 -15.69 8.65
N PRO A 330 10.66 -16.10 9.93
CA PRO A 330 9.81 -15.47 10.92
C PRO A 330 10.36 -14.10 11.31
N HIS A 331 9.49 -13.10 11.42
CA HIS A 331 9.91 -11.74 11.74
C HIS A 331 8.82 -10.94 12.45
N SER A 332 9.22 -9.89 13.19
CA SER A 332 8.33 -8.95 13.88
C SER A 332 9.07 -7.63 14.10
N LEU A 333 8.61 -6.55 13.46
CA LEU A 333 9.12 -5.21 13.71
C LEU A 333 8.79 -4.79 15.14
N MET A 334 9.77 -4.28 15.87
CA MET A 334 9.58 -3.89 17.27
C MET A 334 9.09 -2.44 17.37
N HIS A 335 8.48 -2.13 18.50
CA HIS A 335 7.99 -0.81 18.89
C HIS A 335 8.95 0.34 18.54
N GLY A 336 8.38 1.46 18.10
CA GLY A 336 9.13 2.70 17.84
C GLY A 336 10.04 2.66 16.61
N VAL A 337 10.07 1.58 15.83
CA VAL A 337 10.81 1.51 14.57
C VAL A 337 9.84 1.74 13.41
N THR A 338 9.94 2.89 12.74
CA THR A 338 9.15 3.18 11.53
C THR A 338 9.91 2.72 10.29
N THR A 339 9.23 1.98 9.41
CA THR A 339 9.80 1.48 8.17
C THR A 339 8.93 1.84 6.97
N VAL A 340 9.55 2.04 5.82
CA VAL A 340 8.90 1.94 4.51
C VAL A 340 8.97 0.47 4.10
N GLU A 341 7.83 -0.13 3.80
CA GLU A 341 7.73 -1.50 3.28
C GLU A 341 7.30 -1.48 1.81
N PHE A 342 8.06 -2.21 0.98
CA PHE A 342 7.62 -2.66 -0.32
C PHE A 342 7.36 -4.17 -0.26
N GLN A 343 6.22 -4.61 -0.77
CA GLN A 343 5.85 -6.03 -0.83
C GLN A 343 5.21 -6.39 -2.16
N THR A 344 5.24 -7.69 -2.49
CA THR A 344 4.39 -8.27 -3.54
C THR A 344 2.90 -8.06 -3.19
N PRO A 345 2.00 -7.96 -4.19
CA PRO A 345 0.56 -7.72 -3.99
C PRO A 345 -0.20 -8.97 -3.49
N VAL A 346 0.36 -9.63 -2.46
CA VAL A 346 -0.16 -10.83 -1.83
C VAL A 346 -0.41 -10.53 -0.34
N TYR A 347 -1.63 -10.85 0.11
CA TYR A 347 -2.08 -10.65 1.48
C TYR A 347 -2.11 -11.98 2.24
N GLU A 348 -0.92 -12.58 2.38
CA GLU A 348 -0.72 -13.85 3.06
C GLU A 348 0.15 -13.63 4.30
N ARG A 349 -0.18 -14.28 5.41
CA ARG A 349 0.68 -14.38 6.59
C ARG A 349 0.32 -15.62 7.40
N LYS A 350 1.30 -16.13 8.13
CA LYS A 350 1.12 -17.11 9.20
C LYS A 350 1.60 -16.48 10.50
N ILE A 351 0.70 -16.32 11.46
CA ILE A 351 1.03 -15.71 12.75
C ILE A 351 1.55 -16.80 13.67
N LEU A 352 2.83 -16.73 14.06
CA LEU A 352 3.43 -17.66 15.02
C LEU A 352 3.08 -17.28 16.45
N SER A 353 3.09 -15.99 16.77
CA SER A 353 2.68 -15.48 18.07
C SER A 353 2.40 -13.98 18.05
N PHE A 354 1.66 -13.49 19.04
CA PHE A 354 1.42 -12.07 19.21
C PHE A 354 1.18 -11.70 20.67
N ALA A 355 1.72 -10.56 21.10
CA ALA A 355 1.61 -10.13 22.49
C ALA A 355 0.29 -9.41 22.83
N GLN A 356 -0.53 -9.17 21.81
CA GLN A 356 -1.87 -8.58 21.95
C GLN A 356 -2.92 -9.49 21.29
N LYS A 357 -4.20 -9.11 21.39
CA LYS A 357 -5.27 -9.86 20.73
C LYS A 357 -5.17 -9.75 19.21
N VAL A 358 -5.23 -10.88 18.51
CA VAL A 358 -5.40 -10.90 17.05
C VAL A 358 -6.87 -10.61 16.70
N LEU A 359 -7.11 -9.58 15.89
CA LEU A 359 -8.49 -9.12 15.59
C LEU A 359 -9.08 -9.76 14.32
N THR A 360 -8.25 -10.39 13.49
CA THR A 360 -8.65 -10.87 12.15
C THR A 360 -8.84 -12.38 12.05
N GLN A 361 -8.33 -13.15 13.02
CA GLN A 361 -8.44 -14.61 13.10
C GLN A 361 -8.41 -15.05 14.57
N ASP A 362 -8.90 -16.25 14.84
CA ASP A 362 -9.11 -16.82 16.18
C ASP A 362 -8.06 -17.88 16.58
N HIS A 363 -7.06 -18.10 15.72
CA HIS A 363 -5.98 -19.07 15.89
C HIS A 363 -4.61 -18.47 15.55
N TRP A 364 -3.56 -19.09 16.07
CA TRP A 364 -2.18 -18.90 15.61
C TRP A 364 -1.78 -20.07 14.70
N ASP A 365 -0.96 -19.79 13.71
CA ASP A 365 -0.52 -20.71 12.66
C ASP A 365 0.77 -21.44 13.03
N THR A 366 1.22 -21.36 14.29
CA THR A 366 2.55 -21.75 14.74
C THR A 366 2.92 -23.18 14.33
N ALA A 367 2.03 -24.15 14.55
CA ALA A 367 2.31 -25.55 14.26
C ALA A 367 2.54 -25.79 12.76
N GLU A 368 1.65 -25.27 11.91
CA GLU A 368 1.78 -25.35 10.45
C GLU A 368 3.01 -24.58 9.97
N ALA A 369 3.29 -23.43 10.58
CA ALA A 369 4.41 -22.59 10.21
C ALA A 369 5.76 -23.29 10.45
N LEU A 370 5.90 -23.98 11.59
CA LEU A 370 7.14 -24.66 11.97
C LEU A 370 7.52 -25.82 11.04
N GLU A 371 6.57 -26.39 10.30
CA GLU A 371 6.84 -27.42 9.29
C GLU A 371 7.61 -26.86 8.08
N LYS A 372 7.47 -25.55 7.81
CA LYS A 372 8.01 -24.91 6.60
C LYS A 372 9.14 -23.91 6.89
N ILE A 373 9.23 -23.45 8.14
CA ILE A 373 10.10 -22.36 8.53
C ILE A 373 11.58 -22.64 8.25
N ASN A 374 12.30 -21.62 7.81
CA ASN A 374 13.75 -21.64 7.85
C ASN A 374 14.23 -21.28 9.25
N LEU A 375 14.99 -22.17 9.88
CA LEU A 375 15.52 -21.96 11.22
C LEU A 375 16.79 -21.09 11.23
N ASP A 376 17.43 -20.90 10.09
CA ASP A 376 18.64 -20.09 9.98
C ASP A 376 18.30 -18.60 10.04
N THR A 377 19.17 -17.81 10.66
CA THR A 377 19.10 -16.34 10.58
C THR A 377 19.57 -15.89 9.20
N PRO A 378 18.73 -15.19 8.42
CA PRO A 378 19.15 -14.75 7.09
C PRO A 378 20.31 -13.77 7.16
N VAL A 379 21.23 -13.88 6.20
CA VAL A 379 22.31 -12.91 6.02
C VAL A 379 21.76 -11.68 5.31
N ASN A 380 22.11 -10.50 5.82
CA ASN A 380 21.74 -9.23 5.22
C ASN A 380 22.99 -8.54 4.63
N PRO A 381 23.33 -8.80 3.35
CA PRO A 381 24.53 -8.23 2.74
C PRO A 381 24.38 -6.72 2.48
N PRO A 382 25.50 -5.97 2.40
CA PRO A 382 25.48 -4.57 1.98
C PRO A 382 24.78 -4.38 0.63
N LEU A 383 24.21 -3.20 0.42
CA LEU A 383 23.53 -2.90 -0.83
C LEU A 383 24.53 -2.82 -1.98
N ALA A 384 24.16 -3.39 -3.12
CA ALA A 384 24.97 -3.29 -4.32
C ALA A 384 24.84 -1.88 -4.92
N CYS A 385 25.96 -1.20 -5.17
CA CYS A 385 25.97 0.03 -5.94
C CYS A 385 25.64 -0.28 -7.41
N VAL A 386 24.53 0.27 -7.91
CA VAL A 386 24.09 0.14 -9.30
C VAL A 386 24.72 1.24 -10.15
N PHE A 387 24.78 2.45 -9.61
CA PHE A 387 25.33 3.61 -10.28
C PHE A 387 25.90 4.60 -9.27
N GLN A 388 27.07 5.16 -9.56
CA GLN A 388 27.65 6.23 -8.77
C GLN A 388 28.42 7.19 -9.68
N ARG A 389 27.98 8.45 -9.74
CA ARG A 389 28.64 9.50 -10.52
C ARG A 389 28.12 10.88 -10.13
N ASP A 390 28.97 11.91 -10.20
CA ASP A 390 28.57 13.32 -10.16
C ASP A 390 27.60 13.68 -9.02
N GLY A 391 27.90 13.21 -7.79
CA GLY A 391 27.08 13.46 -6.61
C GLY A 391 25.78 12.64 -6.52
N VAL A 392 25.61 11.64 -7.39
CA VAL A 392 24.51 10.68 -7.35
C VAL A 392 25.03 9.30 -6.96
N LEU A 393 24.35 8.67 -6.02
CA LEU A 393 24.53 7.26 -5.66
C LEU A 393 23.18 6.54 -5.78
N CYS A 394 23.17 5.43 -6.51
CA CYS A 394 22.03 4.53 -6.65
C CYS A 394 22.43 3.14 -6.16
N GLU A 395 21.71 2.62 -5.18
CA GLU A 395 21.96 1.32 -4.56
C GLU A 395 20.74 0.41 -4.73
N GLN A 396 20.97 -0.87 -5.02
CA GLN A 396 19.89 -1.85 -5.10
C GLN A 396 19.52 -2.33 -3.70
N VAL A 397 18.33 -1.92 -3.27
CA VAL A 397 17.68 -2.38 -2.02
C VAL A 397 17.29 -3.84 -2.21
N VAL A 398 16.43 -4.14 -3.19
CA VAL A 398 16.05 -5.52 -3.57
C VAL A 398 15.85 -5.63 -5.08
N ARG A 399 15.88 -6.88 -5.55
CA ARG A 399 15.38 -7.29 -6.85
C ARG A 399 14.66 -8.63 -6.65
N PHE A 400 13.35 -8.57 -6.55
CA PHE A 400 12.46 -9.73 -6.59
C PHE A 400 12.06 -10.01 -8.04
N ASP A 401 11.27 -11.07 -8.23
CA ASP A 401 10.84 -11.49 -9.57
C ASP A 401 9.87 -10.48 -10.20
N ASP A 402 9.01 -9.85 -9.38
CA ASP A 402 7.99 -8.92 -9.86
C ASP A 402 8.48 -7.45 -9.90
N PHE A 403 9.34 -7.07 -8.95
CA PHE A 403 9.80 -5.68 -8.82
C PHE A 403 11.19 -5.57 -8.21
N ARG A 404 11.81 -4.42 -8.43
CA ARG A 404 13.03 -3.98 -7.75
C ARG A 404 12.76 -2.72 -6.95
N VAL A 405 13.63 -2.49 -5.97
CA VAL A 405 13.68 -1.23 -5.22
C VAL A 405 15.10 -0.70 -5.24
N LEU A 406 15.24 0.58 -5.54
CA LEU A 406 16.48 1.34 -5.56
C LEU A 406 16.43 2.42 -4.48
N ARG A 407 17.58 2.67 -3.84
CA ARG A 407 17.79 3.83 -2.99
C ARG A 407 18.66 4.83 -3.75
N LEU A 408 18.10 6.01 -4.00
CA LEU A 408 18.80 7.13 -4.61
C LEU A 408 19.25 8.10 -3.51
N ARG A 409 20.52 8.48 -3.54
CA ARG A 409 21.08 9.60 -2.77
C ARG A 409 21.63 10.64 -3.74
N LEU A 410 21.06 11.85 -3.71
CA LEU A 410 21.48 12.95 -4.56
C LEU A 410 22.09 14.05 -3.68
N ASP A 411 23.33 14.45 -3.96
CA ASP A 411 23.95 15.62 -3.34
C ASP A 411 23.23 16.91 -3.78
N ALA A 412 23.48 18.01 -3.07
CA ALA A 412 22.82 19.29 -3.31
C ALA A 412 22.99 19.76 -4.76
N GLY A 413 21.88 20.08 -5.44
CA GLY A 413 21.87 20.54 -6.82
C GLY A 413 21.93 19.44 -7.88
N CYS A 414 22.28 18.20 -7.51
CA CYS A 414 22.32 17.07 -8.43
C CYS A 414 20.93 16.65 -8.90
N SER A 415 20.88 16.02 -10.08
CA SER A 415 19.65 15.52 -10.70
C SER A 415 19.82 14.10 -11.20
N PHE A 416 18.73 13.35 -11.26
CA PHE A 416 18.69 11.99 -11.75
C PHE A 416 17.51 11.83 -12.73
N PRO A 417 17.75 11.32 -13.96
CA PRO A 417 16.68 11.04 -14.89
C PRO A 417 15.91 9.79 -14.43
N LEU A 418 14.59 9.87 -14.47
CA LEU A 418 13.68 8.75 -14.25
C LEU A 418 13.07 8.40 -15.61
N THR A 419 13.42 7.25 -16.15
CA THR A 419 13.03 6.82 -17.50
C THR A 419 12.62 5.36 -17.48
N GLY A 420 11.55 5.01 -18.19
CA GLY A 420 11.13 3.63 -18.38
C GLY A 420 9.86 3.54 -19.21
N ASP A 421 9.57 2.33 -19.68
CA ASP A 421 8.32 1.99 -20.40
C ASP A 421 7.28 1.32 -19.47
N GLU A 422 7.59 1.24 -18.16
CA GLU A 422 6.74 0.67 -17.11
C GLU A 422 6.52 1.72 -16.03
N TYR A 423 5.56 1.51 -15.14
CA TYR A 423 5.34 2.44 -14.04
C TYR A 423 6.50 2.48 -13.04
N ALA A 424 6.55 3.56 -12.25
CA ALA A 424 7.42 3.61 -11.07
C ALA A 424 6.70 4.21 -9.86
N LEU A 425 7.13 3.80 -8.67
CA LEU A 425 6.74 4.39 -7.39
C LEU A 425 7.94 5.11 -6.79
N LEU A 426 7.77 6.37 -6.44
CA LEU A 426 8.83 7.22 -5.89
C LEU A 426 8.42 7.71 -4.50
N MET A 427 9.20 7.43 -3.46
CA MET A 427 8.96 7.94 -2.11
C MET A 427 10.10 8.82 -1.63
N ILE A 428 9.78 10.07 -1.25
CA ILE A 428 10.76 11.01 -0.71
C ILE A 428 10.99 10.67 0.76
N VAL A 429 12.14 10.09 1.08
CA VAL A 429 12.47 9.69 2.46
C VAL A 429 12.94 10.88 3.28
N THR A 430 13.91 11.64 2.75
CA THR A 430 14.34 12.90 3.38
C THR A 430 14.94 13.88 2.38
N GLY A 431 14.86 15.17 2.70
CA GLY A 431 15.45 16.25 1.92
C GLY A 431 14.43 16.98 1.04
N SER A 432 14.92 17.90 0.21
CA SER A 432 14.07 18.75 -0.64
C SER A 432 14.19 18.35 -2.10
N ALA A 433 13.14 17.73 -2.62
CA ALA A 433 13.07 17.28 -4.00
C ALA A 433 12.34 18.27 -4.91
N GLN A 434 12.66 18.18 -6.20
CA GLN A 434 11.84 18.65 -7.30
C GLN A 434 11.67 17.51 -8.29
N LEU A 435 10.43 17.20 -8.66
CA LEU A 435 10.10 16.21 -9.67
C LEU A 435 9.43 16.98 -10.82
N ASP A 436 10.18 17.19 -11.89
CA ASP A 436 9.83 18.13 -12.96
C ASP A 436 9.45 19.52 -12.40
N ASP A 437 8.19 19.93 -12.55
CA ASP A 437 7.68 21.21 -12.03
C ASP A 437 7.09 21.09 -10.61
N MET A 438 6.96 19.87 -10.07
CA MET A 438 6.43 19.63 -8.74
C MET A 438 7.49 19.77 -7.65
N ILE A 439 7.05 20.13 -6.44
CA ILE A 439 7.89 20.17 -5.24
C ILE A 439 7.35 19.13 -4.25
N PRO A 440 7.85 17.87 -4.34
CA PRO A 440 7.46 16.83 -3.41
C PRO A 440 7.75 17.15 -1.94
N LYS A 441 6.83 16.74 -1.07
CA LYS A 441 7.04 16.75 0.39
C LYS A 441 7.79 15.51 0.86
N GLU A 442 8.58 15.67 1.91
CA GLU A 442 9.15 14.55 2.65
C GLU A 442 8.03 13.63 3.18
N GLY A 443 8.24 12.32 3.09
CA GLY A 443 7.28 11.29 3.46
C GLY A 443 6.16 11.05 2.43
N ALA A 444 6.06 11.86 1.37
CA ALA A 444 5.08 11.64 0.30
C ALA A 444 5.59 10.64 -0.74
N ALA A 445 4.67 9.93 -1.37
CA ALA A 445 4.93 9.02 -2.48
C ALA A 445 4.23 9.48 -3.75
N TYR A 446 4.80 9.11 -4.90
CA TYR A 446 4.36 9.51 -6.23
C TYR A 446 4.33 8.29 -7.13
N PHE A 447 3.36 8.28 -8.04
CA PHE A 447 3.22 7.31 -9.11
C PHE A 447 3.62 7.96 -10.43
N LEU A 448 4.50 7.29 -11.17
CA LEU A 448 4.90 7.66 -12.51
C LEU A 448 4.24 6.65 -13.46
N PRO A 449 3.20 7.05 -14.21
CA PRO A 449 2.55 6.17 -15.18
C PRO A 449 3.53 5.61 -16.22
N ALA A 450 3.30 4.40 -16.73
CA ALA A 450 4.10 3.87 -17.84
C ALA A 450 4.06 4.79 -19.10
N ALA A 451 2.94 5.47 -19.32
CA ALA A 451 2.76 6.41 -20.43
C ALA A 451 3.37 7.81 -20.19
N SER A 452 3.91 8.10 -19.00
CA SER A 452 4.34 9.47 -18.67
C SER A 452 5.69 9.88 -19.26
N GLY A 453 6.45 8.91 -19.77
CA GLY A 453 7.74 9.16 -20.40
C GLY A 453 8.83 9.49 -19.39
N ALA A 454 9.72 10.43 -19.75
CA ALA A 454 10.89 10.76 -18.94
C ALA A 454 10.60 11.88 -17.94
N HIS A 455 10.97 11.66 -16.68
CA HIS A 455 10.92 12.65 -15.62
C HIS A 455 12.32 12.99 -15.11
N THR A 456 12.47 14.13 -14.44
CA THR A 456 13.71 14.52 -13.78
C THR A 456 13.49 14.76 -12.30
N LEU A 457 14.20 13.99 -11.47
CA LEU A 457 14.30 14.22 -10.03
C LEU A 457 15.52 15.08 -9.74
N LYS A 458 15.35 16.16 -8.98
CA LYS A 458 16.43 17.08 -8.58
C LYS A 458 16.44 17.33 -7.08
N ASN A 459 17.64 17.35 -6.49
CA ASN A 459 17.82 17.88 -5.14
C ASN A 459 17.89 19.41 -5.17
N ARG A 460 16.93 20.08 -4.55
CA ARG A 460 16.91 21.56 -4.37
C ARG A 460 17.40 22.01 -3.00
N GLY A 461 17.62 21.07 -2.09
CA GLY A 461 18.10 21.34 -0.74
C GLY A 461 19.61 21.53 -0.67
N LEU A 462 20.07 21.86 0.54
CA LEU A 462 21.50 21.93 0.88
C LEU A 462 22.04 20.60 1.44
N SER A 463 21.15 19.74 1.95
CA SER A 463 21.47 18.40 2.44
C SER A 463 21.21 17.35 1.36
N PRO A 464 21.83 16.15 1.46
CA PRO A 464 21.51 15.05 0.55
C PRO A 464 20.02 14.72 0.55
N LEU A 465 19.47 14.51 -0.63
CA LEU A 465 18.13 13.99 -0.86
C LEU A 465 18.20 12.46 -0.90
N VAL A 466 17.35 11.78 -0.14
CA VAL A 466 17.21 10.32 -0.17
C VAL A 466 15.82 9.94 -0.64
N VAL A 467 15.76 9.09 -1.66
CA VAL A 467 14.53 8.64 -2.30
C VAL A 467 14.55 7.13 -2.49
N LEU A 468 13.40 6.49 -2.29
CA LEU A 468 13.18 5.10 -2.66
C LEU A 468 12.39 5.05 -3.96
N LEU A 469 12.89 4.27 -4.91
CA LEU A 469 12.30 4.10 -6.24
C LEU A 469 11.99 2.62 -6.43
N SER A 470 10.72 2.27 -6.61
CA SER A 470 10.30 0.91 -6.99
C SER A 470 9.86 0.88 -8.44
N GLU A 471 10.33 -0.13 -9.15
CA GLU A 471 10.05 -0.35 -10.56
C GLU A 471 9.79 -1.84 -10.78
N PRO A 472 8.92 -2.21 -11.72
CA PRO A 472 8.75 -3.59 -12.13
C PRO A 472 10.00 -4.20 -12.80
N VAL A 473 10.08 -5.53 -12.83
CA VAL A 473 11.24 -6.29 -13.34
C VAL A 473 11.01 -6.96 -14.69
#